data_AF-A0A3S3Q5S2-F1
#
_entry.id   AF-A0A3S3Q5S2-F1
#
_cell.length_a   1.000
_cell.length_b   1.000
_cell.length_c   1.000
_cell.angle_alpha   90.00
_cell.angle_beta   90.00
_cell.angle_gamma   90.00
#
_symmetry.space_group_name_H-M   'P 1'
#
loop_
_entity.id
_entity.type
_entity.pdbx_description
1 polymer ?
#
loop_
_entity_poly.entity_id
_entity_poly.type
_entity_poly.pdbx_seq_one_letter_code
_entity_poly.pdbx_strand_id
1 'polypeptide(L)'
;MFFIWDVLGGFTAYNFMAHTFPFIFWVLGLLPFKIMVWCMISVIDVCGFMFAVGMLVYHGSLLVSNQTVYEKNKAIHKYDLKHWKANVCESLGQRWFLVWISPWLKSELPRNGIDFPSYKEYKLKSHKNK
;
A
#
# COMPACT_ATOMS: atom_id res chain seq x y z
N MET A 1 13.98 6.33 -14.63
CA MET A 1 12.56 5.95 -14.79
C MET A 1 12.02 6.40 -16.16
N PHE A 2 12.84 6.32 -17.22
CA PHE A 2 12.50 6.77 -18.58
C PHE A 2 12.79 5.71 -19.66
N PHE A 3 13.32 4.53 -19.28
CA PHE A 3 13.81 3.51 -20.22
C PHE A 3 12.82 3.22 -21.36
N ILE A 4 11.55 2.99 -21.04
CA ILE A 4 10.55 2.66 -22.06
C ILE A 4 10.24 3.85 -22.99
N TRP A 5 10.29 5.06 -22.45
CA TRP A 5 10.09 6.29 -23.22
C TRP A 5 11.28 6.56 -24.12
N ASP A 6 12.51 6.29 -23.66
CA ASP A 6 13.72 6.42 -24.48
C ASP A 6 13.71 5.41 -25.63
N VAL A 7 13.30 4.17 -25.36
CA VAL A 7 13.16 3.10 -26.37
C VAL A 7 12.11 3.43 -27.43
N LEU A 8 11.01 4.07 -27.03
CA LEU A 8 9.93 4.46 -27.95
C LEU A 8 10.23 5.79 -28.68
N GLY A 9 11.32 6.48 -28.36
CA GLY A 9 11.69 7.75 -29.00
C GLY A 9 11.00 8.98 -28.41
N GLY A 10 10.64 8.91 -27.12
CA GLY A 10 10.09 10.02 -26.33
C GLY A 10 8.63 9.84 -25.91
N PHE A 11 8.15 10.75 -25.07
CA PHE A 11 6.76 10.77 -24.60
C PHE A 11 5.86 11.49 -25.61
N THR A 12 5.21 10.73 -26.47
CA THR A 12 4.21 11.21 -27.43
C THR A 12 2.90 10.43 -27.24
N ALA A 13 1.77 10.98 -27.69
CA ALA A 13 0.48 10.27 -27.61
C ALA A 13 0.52 8.91 -28.35
N TYR A 14 1.21 8.84 -29.49
CA TYR A 14 1.42 7.60 -30.23
C TYR A 14 2.21 6.57 -29.39
N ASN A 15 3.32 6.97 -28.79
CA ASN A 15 4.14 6.09 -27.96
C ASN A 15 3.45 5.68 -26.66
N PHE A 16 2.63 6.56 -26.08
CA PHE A 16 1.79 6.23 -24.93
C PHE A 16 0.77 5.14 -25.29
N MET A 17 0.13 5.23 -26.45
CA MET A 17 -0.79 4.21 -26.95
C MET A 17 -0.05 2.91 -27.29
N ALA A 18 1.14 3.00 -27.90
CA ALA A 18 1.99 1.85 -28.20
C ALA A 18 2.48 1.14 -26.93
N HIS A 19 2.76 1.90 -25.86
CA HIS A 19 3.12 1.37 -24.56
C HIS A 19 1.95 0.69 -23.86
N THR A 20 0.77 1.31 -23.89
CA THR A 20 -0.45 0.81 -23.21
C THR A 20 -1.04 -0.42 -23.90
N PHE A 21 -1.01 -0.47 -25.24
CA PHE A 21 -1.57 -1.56 -26.04
C PHE A 21 -0.52 -2.20 -26.96
N PRO A 22 0.59 -2.72 -26.42
CA PRO A 22 1.75 -3.11 -27.22
C PRO A 22 1.47 -4.28 -28.15
N PHE A 23 0.59 -5.21 -27.74
CA PHE A 23 0.20 -6.35 -28.55
C PHE A 23 -0.57 -5.91 -29.81
N ILE A 24 -1.47 -4.93 -29.70
CA ILE A 24 -2.23 -4.41 -30.85
C ILE A 24 -1.27 -3.76 -31.85
N PHE A 25 -0.35 -2.93 -31.37
CA PHE A 25 0.63 -2.26 -32.22
C PHE A 25 1.58 -3.25 -32.92
N TRP A 26 1.94 -4.34 -32.25
CA TRP A 26 2.71 -5.41 -32.87
C TRP A 26 1.93 -6.14 -33.97
N VAL A 27 0.66 -6.52 -33.72
CA VAL A 27 -0.19 -7.18 -34.72
C VAL A 27 -0.41 -6.30 -35.96
N LEU A 28 -0.51 -4.98 -35.78
CA LEU A 28 -0.63 -4.01 -36.87
C LEU A 28 0.70 -3.74 -37.61
N GLY A 29 1.81 -4.37 -37.21
CA GLY A 29 3.13 -4.15 -37.79
C GLY A 29 3.76 -2.80 -37.44
N LEU A 30 3.19 -2.08 -36.46
CA LEU A 30 3.64 -0.76 -36.00
C LEU A 30 4.79 -0.84 -34.99
N LEU A 31 5.01 -2.03 -34.40
CA LEU A 31 6.01 -2.24 -33.36
C LEU A 31 6.78 -3.55 -33.61
N PRO A 32 8.12 -3.57 -33.48
CA PRO A 32 8.88 -4.81 -33.55
C PRO A 32 8.64 -5.66 -32.30
N PHE A 33 8.69 -6.98 -32.47
CA PHE A 33 8.40 -7.96 -31.40
C PHE A 33 9.18 -7.70 -30.10
N LYS A 34 10.47 -7.34 -30.21
CA LYS A 34 11.33 -7.04 -29.05
C LYS A 34 10.80 -5.87 -28.21
N ILE A 35 10.38 -4.78 -28.87
CA ILE A 35 9.84 -3.61 -28.17
C ILE A 35 8.46 -3.94 -27.59
N MET A 36 7.66 -4.75 -28.28
CA MET A 36 6.38 -5.25 -27.74
C MET A 36 6.58 -5.97 -26.40
N VAL A 37 7.53 -6.92 -26.29
CA VAL A 37 7.82 -7.64 -25.04
C VAL A 37 8.20 -6.67 -23.92
N TRP A 38 9.07 -5.70 -24.22
CA TRP A 38 9.49 -4.69 -23.24
C TRP A 38 8.34 -3.81 -22.75
N CYS A 39 7.47 -3.36 -23.66
CA CYS A 39 6.27 -2.62 -23.29
C CYS A 39 5.33 -3.48 -22.43
N MET A 40 5.14 -4.76 -22.75
CA MET A 40 4.31 -5.66 -21.95
C MET A 40 4.82 -5.83 -20.52
N ILE A 41 6.11 -6.08 -20.34
CA ILE A 41 6.73 -6.18 -19.00
C ILE A 41 6.51 -4.86 -18.25
N SER A 42 6.78 -3.73 -18.91
CA SER A 42 6.60 -2.41 -18.32
C SER A 42 5.15 -2.13 -17.91
N VAL A 43 4.15 -2.53 -18.71
CA VAL A 43 2.73 -2.38 -18.34
C VAL A 43 2.39 -3.25 -17.13
N ILE A 44 2.87 -4.49 -17.09
CA ILE A 44 2.66 -5.39 -15.94
C ILE A 44 3.27 -4.77 -14.66
N ASP A 45 4.48 -4.22 -14.75
CA ASP A 45 5.15 -3.56 -13.62
C ASP A 45 4.36 -2.33 -13.14
N VAL A 46 3.87 -1.50 -14.06
CA VAL A 46 3.04 -0.33 -13.71
C VAL A 46 1.74 -0.78 -13.04
N CYS A 47 1.04 -1.77 -13.60
CA CYS A 47 -0.17 -2.33 -13.01
C CYS A 47 0.10 -2.93 -11.62
N GLY A 48 1.18 -3.70 -11.47
CA GLY A 48 1.60 -4.28 -10.20
C GLY A 48 1.93 -3.21 -9.16
N PHE A 49 2.65 -2.15 -9.57
CA PHE A 49 2.93 -1.00 -8.72
C PHE A 49 1.65 -0.29 -8.28
N MET A 50 0.73 0.01 -9.20
CA MET A 50 -0.54 0.64 -8.88
C MET A 50 -1.38 -0.21 -7.92
N PHE A 51 -1.42 -1.53 -8.15
CA PHE A 51 -2.09 -2.47 -7.25
C PHE A 51 -1.46 -2.48 -5.85
N ALA A 52 -0.13 -2.57 -5.77
CA ALA A 52 0.60 -2.57 -4.50
C ALA A 52 0.41 -1.26 -3.73
N VAL A 53 0.45 -0.11 -4.41
CA VAL A 53 0.16 1.20 -3.81
C VAL A 53 -1.28 1.27 -3.33
N GLY A 54 -2.24 0.80 -4.11
CA GLY A 54 -3.65 0.73 -3.71
C GLY A 54 -3.85 -0.10 -2.45
N MET A 55 -3.22 -1.27 -2.39
CA MET A 55 -3.23 -2.15 -1.21
C MET A 55 -2.57 -1.49 0.00
N LEU A 56 -1.41 -0.83 -0.19
CA LEU A 56 -0.70 -0.13 0.86
C LEU A 56 -1.54 1.02 1.44
N VAL A 57 -2.20 1.81 0.59
CA VAL A 57 -3.10 2.90 1.03
C VAL A 57 -4.31 2.33 1.77
N TYR A 58 -4.91 1.26 1.25
CA TYR A 58 -6.06 0.62 1.89
C TYR A 58 -5.70 0.07 3.28
N HIS A 59 -4.62 -0.69 3.40
CA HIS A 59 -4.16 -1.23 4.69
C HIS A 59 -3.59 -0.15 5.61
N GLY A 60 -2.98 0.90 5.06
CA GLY A 60 -2.59 2.09 5.82
C GLY A 60 -3.80 2.78 6.46
N SER A 61 -4.93 2.89 5.75
CA SER A 61 -6.17 3.45 6.31
C SER A 61 -6.70 2.61 7.48
N LEU A 62 -6.61 1.28 7.37
CA LEU A 62 -7.01 0.34 8.42
C LEU A 62 -6.10 0.45 9.65
N LEU A 63 -4.80 0.61 9.43
CA LEU A 63 -3.81 0.80 10.49
C LEU A 63 -4.08 2.09 11.28
N VAL A 64 -4.40 3.18 10.57
CA VAL A 64 -4.72 4.48 11.18
C VAL A 64 -6.04 4.43 11.96
N SER A 65 -6.99 3.58 11.60
CA SER A 65 -8.25 3.39 12.33
C SER A 65 -8.24 2.24 13.34
N ASN A 66 -7.13 1.51 13.47
CA ASN A 66 -7.01 0.29 14.27
C ASN A 66 -8.13 -0.74 13.98
N GLN A 67 -8.32 -1.03 12.69
CA GLN A 67 -9.36 -1.95 12.23
C GLN A 67 -8.76 -3.06 11.36
N THR A 68 -9.36 -4.24 11.44
CA THR A 68 -9.18 -5.32 10.46
C THR A 68 -10.08 -5.09 9.25
N VAL A 69 -9.79 -5.80 8.15
CA VAL A 69 -10.65 -5.81 6.95
C VAL A 69 -12.08 -6.24 7.31
N TYR A 70 -12.21 -7.26 8.17
CA TYR A 70 -13.51 -7.74 8.64
C TYR A 70 -14.30 -6.64 9.38
N GLU A 71 -13.64 -5.95 10.30
CA GLU A 71 -14.28 -4.88 11.08
C GLU A 71 -14.70 -3.70 10.21
N LYS A 72 -13.85 -3.27 9.25
CA LYS A 72 -14.22 -2.22 8.30
C LYS A 72 -15.43 -2.62 7.47
N ASN A 73 -15.49 -3.85 6.97
CA ASN A 73 -16.62 -4.35 6.18
C ASN A 73 -17.92 -4.47 6.99
N LYS A 74 -17.82 -4.61 8.32
CA LYS A 74 -18.96 -4.67 9.24
C LYS A 74 -19.24 -3.34 9.95
N ALA A 75 -18.55 -2.26 9.58
CA ALA A 75 -18.62 -0.95 10.25
C ALA A 75 -18.38 -1.01 11.78
N ILE A 76 -17.51 -1.92 12.22
CA ILE A 76 -17.16 -2.10 13.64
C ILE A 76 -16.01 -1.14 13.98
N HIS A 77 -16.27 -0.13 14.79
CA HIS A 77 -15.29 0.87 15.23
C HIS A 77 -14.88 0.73 16.71
N LYS A 78 -15.08 -0.45 17.30
CA LYS A 78 -14.93 -0.70 18.74
C LYS A 78 -13.51 -0.42 19.27
N TYR A 79 -12.50 -0.71 18.46
CA TYR A 79 -11.09 -0.65 18.84
C TYR A 79 -10.34 0.58 18.29
N ASP A 80 -11.04 1.47 17.58
CA ASP A 80 -10.48 2.74 17.15
C ASP A 80 -10.31 3.68 18.36
N LEU A 81 -9.05 4.02 18.70
CA LEU A 81 -8.72 4.85 19.84
C LEU A 81 -8.87 6.35 19.57
N LYS A 82 -9.36 6.73 18.38
CA LYS A 82 -9.51 8.13 17.93
C LYS A 82 -8.21 8.93 17.96
N HIS A 83 -7.07 8.24 17.97
CA HIS A 83 -5.74 8.82 17.95
C HIS A 83 -4.83 7.97 17.06
N TRP A 84 -4.50 8.48 15.87
CA TRP A 84 -3.83 7.70 14.83
C TRP A 84 -2.50 7.08 15.27
N LYS A 85 -1.67 7.80 16.05
CA LYS A 85 -0.39 7.24 16.54
C LYS A 85 -0.61 6.09 17.51
N ALA A 86 -1.67 6.16 18.32
CA ALA A 86 -1.99 5.10 19.27
C ALA A 86 -2.48 3.87 18.50
N ASN A 87 -3.35 4.06 17.51
CA ASN A 87 -3.82 3.01 16.61
C ASN A 87 -2.66 2.30 15.89
N VAL A 88 -1.71 3.07 15.33
CA VAL A 88 -0.51 2.51 14.68
C VAL A 88 0.37 1.76 15.69
N CYS A 89 0.57 2.30 16.89
CA CYS A 89 1.38 1.67 17.93
C CYS A 89 0.75 0.37 18.47
N GLU A 90 -0.58 0.27 18.50
CA GLU A 90 -1.28 -0.95 18.88
C GLU A 90 -1.06 -2.09 17.89
N SER A 91 -0.95 -1.75 16.60
CA SER A 91 -0.77 -2.74 15.53
C SER A 91 0.70 -3.07 15.22
N LEU A 92 1.60 -2.08 15.28
CA LEU A 92 3.01 -2.21 14.91
C LEU A 92 3.98 -2.11 16.08
N GLY A 93 3.49 -1.89 17.30
CA GLY A 93 4.31 -1.75 18.51
C GLY A 93 4.93 -0.37 18.69
N GLN A 94 5.65 -0.19 19.80
CA GLN A 94 6.24 1.11 20.18
C GLN A 94 7.27 1.61 19.17
N ARG A 95 7.98 0.70 18.51
CA ARG A 95 9.05 0.99 17.54
C ARG A 95 8.56 0.78 16.10
N TRP A 96 7.31 1.15 15.82
CA TRP A 96 6.65 0.95 14.52
C TRP A 96 7.46 1.50 13.33
N PHE A 97 8.24 2.57 13.52
CA PHE A 97 9.09 3.15 12.48
C PHE A 97 10.21 2.20 12.03
N LEU A 98 10.70 1.30 12.90
CA LEU A 98 11.71 0.30 12.55
C LEU A 98 11.16 -0.78 11.61
N VAL A 99 9.87 -1.11 11.75
CA VAL A 99 9.20 -2.15 10.95
C VAL A 99 9.20 -1.79 9.45
N TRP A 100 9.19 -0.50 9.12
CA TRP A 100 9.26 -0.01 7.73
C TRP A 100 10.64 -0.18 7.09
N ILE A 101 11.70 -0.29 7.89
CA ILE A 101 13.07 -0.45 7.41
C ILE A 101 13.37 -1.92 7.13
N SER A 102 12.94 -2.81 8.04
CA SER A 102 13.22 -4.23 7.92
C SER A 102 12.24 -5.09 8.73
N PRO A 103 11.80 -6.24 8.18
CA PRO A 103 10.93 -7.18 8.90
C PRO A 103 11.65 -7.92 10.04
N TRP A 104 12.99 -7.91 10.09
CA TRP A 104 13.76 -8.58 11.15
C TRP A 104 13.89 -7.74 12.42
N LEU A 105 13.59 -6.43 12.35
CA LEU A 105 13.64 -5.56 13.51
C LEU A 105 12.40 -5.80 14.38
N LYS A 106 12.64 -6.23 15.62
CA LYS A 106 11.56 -6.47 16.58
C LYS A 106 10.98 -5.13 17.06
N SER A 107 9.68 -4.98 16.90
CA SER A 107 8.89 -3.94 17.57
C SER A 107 7.97 -4.64 18.57
N GLU A 108 8.16 -4.34 19.85
CA GLU A 108 7.36 -4.95 20.92
C GLU A 108 5.92 -4.45 20.83
N LEU A 109 5.00 -5.41 20.63
CA LEU A 109 3.57 -5.14 20.64
C LEU A 109 3.13 -4.89 22.08
N PRO A 110 2.22 -3.93 22.32
CA PRO A 110 1.81 -3.60 23.68
C PRO A 110 1.00 -4.70 24.37
N ARG A 111 0.54 -5.74 23.64
CA ARG A 111 -0.44 -6.72 24.13
C ARG A 111 -0.26 -8.14 23.61
N ASN A 112 -1.05 -9.03 24.22
CA ASN A 112 -1.08 -10.48 24.04
C ASN A 112 -1.83 -10.98 22.79
N GLY A 113 -2.47 -10.09 22.02
CA GLY A 113 -3.25 -10.46 20.83
C GLY A 113 -4.65 -11.00 21.11
N ILE A 114 -5.09 -11.01 22.38
CA ILE A 114 -6.45 -11.44 22.79
C ILE A 114 -7.23 -10.22 23.31
N ASP A 115 -6.59 -9.42 24.16
CA ASP A 115 -7.23 -8.27 24.81
C ASP A 115 -6.92 -6.97 24.08
N PHE A 116 -7.95 -6.28 23.59
CA PHE A 116 -7.85 -5.00 22.90
C PHE A 116 -8.74 -3.95 23.57
N PRO A 117 -8.35 -2.67 23.57
CA PRO A 117 -8.88 -1.69 24.48
C PRO A 117 -10.07 -1.00 23.80
N SER A 118 -11.12 -0.68 24.54
CA SER A 118 -12.09 0.25 23.99
C SER A 118 -11.54 1.69 24.03
N TYR A 119 -12.06 2.57 23.18
CA TYR A 119 -11.75 4.01 23.26
C TYR A 119 -11.96 4.58 24.68
N LYS A 120 -12.99 4.11 25.38
CA LYS A 120 -13.31 4.54 26.76
C LYS A 120 -12.18 4.16 27.73
N GLU A 121 -11.70 2.91 27.67
CA GLU A 121 -10.59 2.43 28.50
C GLU A 121 -9.30 3.16 28.21
N TYR A 122 -8.98 3.40 26.93
CA TYR A 122 -7.80 4.16 26.53
C TYR A 122 -7.83 5.58 27.10
N LYS A 123 -8.97 6.27 26.99
CA LYS A 123 -9.14 7.62 27.52
C LYS A 123 -8.97 7.66 29.05
N LEU A 124 -9.56 6.71 29.77
CA LEU A 124 -9.43 6.62 31.23
C LEU A 124 -7.98 6.42 31.67
N LYS A 125 -7.23 5.53 31.02
CA LYS A 125 -5.80 5.33 31.31
C LYS A 125 -4.96 6.56 30.98
N SER A 126 -5.24 7.24 29.87
CA SER A 126 -4.52 8.46 29.48
C SER A 126 -4.71 9.61 30.48
N HIS A 127 -5.88 9.72 31.12
CA HIS A 127 -6.12 10.74 32.15
C HIS A 127 -5.45 10.41 33.49
N LYS A 128 -5.28 9.13 33.82
CA LYS A 128 -4.61 8.70 35.07
C LYS A 128 -3.08 8.92 35.04
N ASN A 129 -2.50 8.97 33.85
CA ASN A 129 -1.06 9.16 33.64
C ASN A 129 -0.64 10.63 33.40
N LYS A 130 -1.56 11.58 33.55
CA LYS A 130 -1.28 13.03 33.56
C LYS A 130 -1.28 13.53 34.99
#